data_AF-A0A507C3B8-F1
#
_entry.id   AF-A0A507C3B8-F1
#
_cell.length_a   1.000
_cell.length_b   1.000
_cell.length_c   1.000
_cell.angle_alpha   90.00
_cell.angle_beta   90.00
_cell.angle_gamma   90.00
#
_symmetry.space_group_name_H-M   'P 1'
#
loop_
_entity.id
_entity.type
_entity.pdbx_description
1 polymer ?
#
loop_
_entity_poly.entity_id
_entity_poly.type
_entity_poly.pdbx_seq_one_letter_code
_entity_poly.pdbx_strand_id
1 'polypeptide(L)'
;MEGLAQLLSISRTAFNIYWDNKRIRDRFDIVLIQQAKTDLLAVIPGLVIYFIPIQQLKVSVIRRFPSLYPFVFVTPTLYSLVLKDATAWRTNEAMNVLKLLSDVSTRSVESHDTDLRLQRLNALIARAKQQYENPTIVIPYTQLQPLFDHFRSHLSPLNMSHSELTVLTRYLNFTTRRSIPSASLDQSIRMFVPLPPLEKLTQWADWIVKDDQLIRHVGVKSLNDYEVTMALYERGYIHLKQSIPDLRNTLTAWLKFSDVALQYLIKRRVSESGLAVSRDNAIAPEDLAVMASIMIAGQAIVTSNAYSIAHATLS
;
A
#
# COMPACT_ATOMS: atom_id res chain seq x y z
N MET A 1 25.48 2.23 -18.53
CA MET A 1 25.88 0.86 -18.94
C MET A 1 25.55 -0.17 -17.86
N GLU A 2 25.83 0.09 -16.59
CA GLU A 2 25.54 -0.84 -15.48
C GLU A 2 24.06 -1.23 -15.34
N GLY A 3 23.13 -0.29 -15.43
CA GLY A 3 21.68 -0.60 -15.33
C GLY A 3 21.16 -1.53 -16.43
N LEU A 4 21.71 -1.44 -17.66
CA LEU A 4 21.34 -2.34 -18.77
C LEU A 4 21.90 -3.75 -18.55
N ALA A 5 23.13 -3.86 -18.02
CA ALA A 5 23.71 -5.13 -17.65
C ALA A 5 22.91 -5.81 -16.51
N GLN A 6 22.47 -5.03 -15.51
CA GLN A 6 21.58 -5.51 -14.45
C GLN A 6 20.23 -5.98 -15.00
N LEU A 7 19.62 -5.23 -15.91
CA LEU A 7 18.37 -5.63 -16.55
C LEU A 7 18.49 -6.97 -17.27
N LEU A 8 19.54 -7.15 -18.07
CA LEU A 8 19.80 -8.40 -18.79
C LEU A 8 20.01 -9.56 -17.82
N SER A 9 20.75 -9.34 -16.73
CA SER A 9 20.98 -10.35 -15.69
C SER A 9 19.69 -10.76 -14.97
N ILE A 10 18.88 -9.79 -14.53
CA ILE A 10 17.60 -10.03 -13.85
C ILE A 10 16.61 -10.72 -14.79
N SER A 11 16.53 -10.28 -16.05
CA SER A 11 15.64 -10.86 -17.06
C SER A 11 16.02 -12.30 -17.38
N ARG A 12 17.32 -12.59 -17.53
CA ARG A 12 17.82 -13.96 -17.75
C ARG A 12 17.49 -14.87 -16.56
N THR A 13 17.69 -14.37 -15.35
CA THR A 13 17.40 -15.12 -14.12
C THR A 13 15.91 -15.41 -13.99
N ALA A 14 15.05 -14.41 -14.23
CA ALA A 14 13.59 -14.58 -14.24
C ALA A 14 13.12 -15.56 -15.34
N PHE A 15 13.71 -15.50 -16.53
CA PHE A 15 13.40 -16.43 -17.62
C PHE A 15 13.79 -17.86 -17.27
N ASN A 16 14.96 -18.06 -16.66
CA ASN A 16 15.39 -19.38 -16.19
C ASN A 16 14.43 -19.92 -15.12
N ILE A 17 14.03 -19.12 -14.13
CA ILE A 17 13.06 -19.54 -13.10
C ILE A 17 11.72 -19.93 -13.74
N TYR A 18 11.25 -19.16 -14.71
CA TYR A 18 9.99 -19.43 -15.42
C TYR A 18 10.07 -20.72 -16.25
N TRP A 19 11.16 -20.92 -16.99
CA TRP A 19 11.31 -22.04 -17.93
C TRP A 19 11.69 -23.35 -17.24
N ASP A 20 12.47 -23.30 -16.17
CA ASP A 20 12.95 -24.50 -15.47
C ASP A 20 11.83 -25.24 -14.71
N ASN A 21 10.59 -24.72 -14.65
CA ASN A 21 9.41 -25.32 -14.00
C ASN A 21 9.62 -25.81 -12.56
N LYS A 22 10.79 -25.53 -11.97
CA LYS A 22 11.13 -25.82 -10.58
C LYS A 22 10.40 -24.79 -9.76
N ARG A 23 9.11 -25.08 -9.50
CA ARG A 23 8.18 -24.44 -8.56
C ARG A 23 8.78 -23.19 -7.96
N ILE A 24 8.34 -22.00 -8.37
CA ILE A 24 8.55 -20.72 -7.65
C ILE A 24 8.69 -21.04 -6.16
N ARG A 25 9.91 -21.04 -5.64
CA ARG A 25 10.21 -21.73 -4.37
C ARG A 25 9.88 -20.81 -3.21
N ASP A 26 10.23 -19.54 -3.39
CA ASP A 26 10.23 -18.53 -2.35
C ASP A 26 9.71 -17.17 -2.85
N ARG A 27 9.35 -16.29 -1.91
CA ARG A 27 8.91 -14.90 -2.19
C ARG A 27 9.88 -14.17 -3.14
N PHE A 28 11.17 -14.42 -3.00
CA PHE A 28 12.21 -13.79 -3.82
C PHE A 28 11.99 -14.03 -5.32
N ASP A 29 11.65 -15.27 -5.71
CA ASP A 29 11.41 -15.62 -7.12
C ASP A 29 10.20 -14.85 -7.69
N ILE A 30 9.13 -14.72 -6.90
CA ILE A 30 7.93 -13.97 -7.28
C ILE A 30 8.28 -12.50 -7.51
N VAL A 31 9.01 -11.89 -6.56
CA VAL A 31 9.41 -10.48 -6.64
C VAL A 31 10.31 -10.25 -7.85
N LEU A 32 11.28 -11.13 -8.08
CA LEU A 32 12.21 -11.04 -9.20
C LEU A 32 11.49 -11.13 -10.55
N ILE A 33 10.58 -12.09 -10.73
CA ILE A 33 9.81 -12.24 -11.97
C ILE A 33 8.94 -11.01 -12.23
N GLN A 34 8.26 -10.49 -11.20
CA GLN A 34 7.43 -9.30 -11.33
C GLN A 34 8.24 -8.04 -11.66
N GLN A 35 9.41 -7.89 -11.05
CA GLN A 35 10.32 -6.78 -11.32
C GLN A 35 10.86 -6.88 -12.75
N ALA A 36 11.37 -8.05 -13.15
CA ALA A 36 11.89 -8.28 -14.50
C ALA A 36 10.85 -7.94 -15.57
N LYS A 37 9.60 -8.39 -15.39
CA LYS A 37 8.49 -8.06 -16.27
C LYS A 37 8.25 -6.55 -16.37
N THR A 38 8.20 -5.86 -15.22
CA THR A 38 7.96 -4.41 -15.18
C THR A 38 9.08 -3.64 -15.86
N ASP A 39 10.33 -3.98 -15.54
CA ASP A 39 11.50 -3.29 -16.07
C ASP A 39 11.67 -3.52 -17.58
N LEU A 40 11.34 -4.71 -18.09
CA LEU A 40 11.32 -5.00 -19.53
C LEU A 40 10.26 -4.17 -20.26
N LEU A 41 9.04 -4.09 -19.71
CA LEU A 41 7.98 -3.26 -20.29
C LEU A 41 8.31 -1.76 -20.25
N ALA A 42 9.06 -1.33 -19.24
CA ALA A 42 9.44 0.05 -19.04
C ALA A 42 10.72 0.46 -19.78
N VAL A 43 11.47 -0.46 -20.40
CA VAL A 43 12.85 -0.14 -20.83
C VAL A 43 12.92 0.93 -21.92
N ILE A 44 12.06 0.84 -22.92
CA ILE A 44 12.05 1.79 -24.05
C ILE A 44 11.64 3.19 -23.58
N PRO A 45 10.46 3.40 -22.94
CA PRO A 45 10.12 4.72 -22.42
C PRO A 45 11.10 5.19 -21.33
N GLY A 46 11.62 4.27 -20.54
CA GLY A 46 12.58 4.55 -19.47
C GLY A 46 13.91 5.06 -19.97
N LEU A 47 14.43 4.53 -21.07
CA LEU A 47 15.64 5.03 -21.72
C LEU A 47 15.44 6.47 -22.19
N VAL A 48 14.31 6.78 -22.84
CA VAL A 48 13.98 8.16 -23.25
C VAL A 48 14.02 9.10 -22.05
N ILE A 49 13.38 8.72 -20.94
CA ILE A 49 13.32 9.53 -19.71
C ILE A 49 14.68 9.61 -19.01
N TYR A 50 15.48 8.54 -19.05
CA TYR A 50 16.83 8.49 -18.49
C TYR A 50 17.75 9.54 -19.14
N PHE A 51 17.65 9.74 -20.45
CA PHE A 51 18.46 10.74 -21.17
C PHE A 51 18.02 12.19 -20.95
N ILE A 52 16.84 12.44 -20.37
CA ILE A 52 16.40 13.80 -20.02
C ILE A 52 17.27 14.34 -18.87
N PRO A 53 17.86 15.55 -18.95
CA PRO A 53 18.71 16.08 -17.89
C PRO A 53 17.93 16.59 -16.65
N ILE A 54 16.60 16.66 -16.74
CA ILE A 54 15.73 17.21 -15.68
C ILE A 54 15.42 16.14 -14.62
N GLN A 55 16.11 16.21 -13.47
CA GLN A 55 15.91 15.27 -12.37
C GLN A 55 14.48 15.29 -11.80
N GLN A 56 13.85 16.46 -11.69
CA GLN A 56 12.49 16.58 -11.16
C GLN A 56 11.45 15.85 -12.03
N LEU A 57 11.67 15.82 -13.36
CA LEU A 57 10.83 15.06 -14.26
C LEU A 57 11.00 13.56 -14.01
N LYS A 58 12.23 13.06 -13.85
CA LYS A 58 12.49 11.65 -13.50
C LYS A 58 11.80 11.26 -12.19
N VAL A 59 11.93 12.09 -11.15
CA VAL A 59 11.25 11.88 -9.86
C VAL A 59 9.74 11.81 -10.05
N SER A 60 9.17 12.74 -10.80
CA SER A 60 7.72 12.79 -11.07
C SER A 60 7.23 11.58 -11.86
N VAL A 61 8.00 11.13 -12.87
CA VAL A 61 7.71 9.93 -13.65
C VAL A 61 7.79 8.69 -12.77
N ILE A 62 8.88 8.49 -12.03
CA ILE A 62 9.02 7.30 -11.17
C ILE A 62 7.90 7.25 -10.15
N ARG A 63 7.50 8.41 -9.59
CA ARG A 63 6.41 8.48 -8.64
C ARG A 63 5.05 8.19 -9.29
N ARG A 64 4.71 8.84 -10.41
CA ARG A 64 3.34 8.80 -10.99
C ARG A 64 3.15 7.66 -11.98
N PHE A 65 4.21 7.23 -12.64
CA PHE A 65 4.23 6.29 -13.76
C PHE A 65 5.51 5.41 -13.74
N PRO A 66 5.79 4.62 -12.70
CA PRO A 66 6.97 3.76 -12.62
C PRO A 66 6.96 2.65 -13.67
N SER A 67 5.79 2.34 -14.26
CA SER A 67 5.73 1.49 -15.46
C SER A 67 6.42 2.08 -16.69
N LEU A 68 6.79 3.36 -16.65
CA LEU A 68 7.57 4.04 -17.69
C LEU A 68 9.05 4.18 -17.32
N TYR A 69 9.47 3.76 -16.12
CA TYR A 69 10.86 3.90 -15.68
C TYR A 69 11.36 2.63 -14.97
N PRO A 70 12.28 1.87 -15.58
CA PRO A 70 12.83 0.66 -14.99
C PRO A 70 13.47 0.94 -13.63
N PHE A 71 13.14 0.12 -12.64
CA PHE A 71 13.70 0.23 -11.29
C PHE A 71 15.22 0.03 -11.28
N VAL A 72 15.76 -0.81 -12.18
CA VAL A 72 17.21 -0.97 -12.40
C VAL A 72 17.95 0.31 -12.80
N PHE A 73 17.25 1.36 -13.25
CA PHE A 73 17.85 2.66 -13.56
C PHE A 73 17.74 3.66 -12.42
N VAL A 74 17.06 3.31 -11.33
CA VAL A 74 16.88 4.19 -10.18
C VAL A 74 18.14 4.14 -9.30
N THR A 75 18.93 5.21 -9.35
CA THR A 75 20.12 5.36 -8.49
C THR A 75 19.72 5.62 -7.03
N PRO A 76 20.59 5.36 -6.04
CA PRO A 76 20.31 5.66 -4.63
C PRO A 76 19.90 7.13 -4.39
N THR A 77 20.57 8.06 -5.08
CA THR A 77 20.23 9.49 -5.01
C THR A 77 18.83 9.76 -5.56
N LEU A 78 18.50 9.21 -6.74
CA LEU A 78 17.19 9.38 -7.34
C LEU A 78 16.08 8.75 -6.48
N TYR A 79 16.36 7.58 -5.90
CA TYR A 79 15.47 6.90 -4.97
C TYR A 79 15.16 7.77 -3.75
N SER A 80 16.17 8.37 -3.12
CA SER A 80 15.97 9.26 -1.97
C SER A 80 15.09 10.48 -2.29
N LEU A 81 15.22 11.02 -3.51
CA LEU A 81 14.39 12.13 -3.99
C LEU A 81 12.94 11.70 -4.21
N VAL A 82 12.72 10.51 -4.77
CA VAL A 82 11.39 9.91 -4.93
C VAL A 82 10.71 9.68 -3.58
N LEU A 83 11.43 9.17 -2.59
CA LEU A 83 10.90 8.99 -1.23
C LEU A 83 10.54 10.33 -0.59
N LYS A 84 11.37 11.37 -0.77
CA LYS A 84 11.10 12.73 -0.28
C LYS A 84 9.85 13.32 -0.91
N ASP A 85 9.71 13.21 -2.24
CA ASP A 85 8.55 13.72 -2.97
C ASP A 85 7.27 12.96 -2.59
N ALA A 86 7.34 11.63 -2.48
CA ALA A 86 6.21 10.81 -2.06
C ALA A 86 5.77 11.10 -0.62
N THR A 87 6.71 11.31 0.31
CA THR A 87 6.42 11.72 1.69
C THR A 87 5.65 13.04 1.69
N ALA A 88 6.15 14.06 1.01
CA ALA A 88 5.50 15.37 0.95
C ALA A 88 4.11 15.30 0.29
N TRP A 89 4.00 14.57 -0.81
CA TRP A 89 2.73 14.33 -1.50
C TRP A 89 1.69 13.68 -0.58
N ARG A 90 2.05 12.58 0.09
CA ARG A 90 1.13 11.84 0.96
C ARG A 90 0.74 12.63 2.20
N THR A 91 1.66 13.41 2.78
CA THR A 91 1.34 14.34 3.87
C THR A 91 0.25 15.32 3.43
N ASN A 92 0.35 15.89 2.23
CA ASN A 92 -0.65 16.82 1.70
C ASN A 92 -2.00 16.12 1.42
N GLU A 93 -1.97 14.93 0.80
CA GLU A 93 -3.19 14.19 0.46
C GLU A 93 -3.85 13.53 1.67
N ALA A 94 -3.13 13.27 2.76
CA ALA A 94 -3.71 12.65 3.95
C ALA A 94 -4.84 13.48 4.54
N MET A 95 -4.73 14.81 4.53
CA MET A 95 -5.80 15.70 5.01
C MET A 95 -7.06 15.58 4.16
N ASN A 96 -6.93 15.36 2.85
CA ASN A 96 -8.06 15.11 1.96
C ASN A 96 -8.71 13.76 2.27
N VAL A 97 -7.92 12.72 2.53
CA VAL A 97 -8.43 11.41 2.96
C VAL A 97 -9.17 11.56 4.29
N LEU A 98 -8.57 12.15 5.32
CA LEU A 98 -9.20 12.33 6.63
C LEU A 98 -10.50 13.14 6.54
N LYS A 99 -10.55 14.16 5.68
CA LYS A 99 -11.78 14.92 5.41
C LYS A 99 -12.83 14.05 4.75
N LEU A 100 -12.47 13.35 3.67
CA LEU A 100 -13.39 12.41 2.99
C LEU A 100 -13.97 11.39 3.97
N LEU A 101 -13.12 10.80 4.81
CA LEU A 101 -13.56 9.83 5.80
C LEU A 101 -14.57 10.45 6.77
N SER A 102 -14.30 11.64 7.29
CA SER A 102 -15.24 12.38 8.13
C SER A 102 -16.58 12.62 7.42
N ASP A 103 -16.55 13.09 6.17
CA ASP A 103 -17.73 13.48 5.40
C ASP A 103 -18.58 12.28 4.96
N VAL A 104 -17.96 11.14 4.65
CA VAL A 104 -18.70 9.90 4.35
C VAL A 104 -19.26 9.29 5.65
N SER A 105 -18.48 9.34 6.74
CA SER A 105 -18.90 8.80 8.04
C SER A 105 -20.15 9.51 8.57
N THR A 106 -20.23 10.84 8.46
CA THR A 106 -21.39 11.61 8.91
C THR A 106 -22.65 11.33 8.08
N ARG A 107 -22.53 11.22 6.74
CA ARG A 107 -23.66 10.87 5.85
C ARG A 107 -24.19 9.46 6.08
N SER A 108 -23.31 8.52 6.40
CA SER A 108 -23.67 7.11 6.55
C SER A 108 -24.46 6.74 7.82
N VAL A 109 -24.62 7.69 8.76
CA VAL A 109 -25.24 7.47 10.09
C VAL A 109 -26.56 8.25 10.23
N GLU A 110 -27.22 8.61 9.12
CA GLU A 110 -28.48 9.37 9.11
C GLU A 110 -29.69 8.66 9.78
N SER A 111 -29.55 7.44 10.32
CA SER A 111 -30.64 6.73 11.00
C SER A 111 -30.28 6.33 12.44
N HIS A 112 -30.81 7.09 13.39
CA HIS A 112 -31.06 6.78 14.81
C HIS A 112 -29.90 6.28 15.69
N ASP A 113 -29.78 7.01 16.80
CA ASP A 113 -28.87 6.85 17.92
C ASP A 113 -27.44 7.33 17.71
N THR A 114 -26.95 8.04 18.70
CA THR A 114 -25.64 8.71 18.67
C THR A 114 -24.56 7.65 18.81
N ASP A 115 -24.21 6.99 17.71
CA ASP A 115 -23.37 5.80 17.75
C ASP A 115 -22.00 6.14 18.36
N LEU A 116 -21.72 5.55 19.53
CA LEU A 116 -20.44 5.62 20.23
C LEU A 116 -19.27 5.29 19.28
N ARG A 117 -19.51 4.49 18.24
CA ARG A 117 -18.54 4.18 17.17
C ARG A 117 -18.20 5.41 16.33
N LEU A 118 -19.18 6.21 15.92
CA LEU A 118 -18.97 7.44 15.17
C LEU A 118 -18.21 8.47 16.01
N GLN A 119 -18.55 8.60 17.30
CA GLN A 119 -17.81 9.48 18.23
C GLN A 119 -16.34 9.08 18.36
N ARG A 120 -16.06 7.77 18.53
CA ARG A 120 -14.69 7.24 18.60
C ARG A 120 -13.93 7.48 17.29
N LEU A 121 -14.57 7.32 16.14
CA LEU A 121 -13.95 7.61 14.85
C LEU A 121 -13.65 9.11 14.69
N ASN A 122 -14.60 9.98 15.03
CA ASN A 122 -14.39 11.43 14.96
C ASN A 122 -13.27 11.89 15.90
N ALA A 123 -13.17 11.32 17.11
CA ALA A 123 -12.08 11.60 18.04
C ALA A 123 -10.72 11.14 17.48
N LEU A 124 -10.66 9.96 16.83
CA LEU A 124 -9.46 9.48 16.15
C LEU A 124 -9.05 10.39 14.99
N ILE A 125 -9.99 10.82 14.16
CA ILE A 125 -9.73 11.75 13.04
C ILE A 125 -9.25 13.11 13.57
N ALA A 126 -9.87 13.65 14.62
CA ALA A 126 -9.46 14.91 15.23
C ALA A 126 -8.02 14.82 15.77
N ARG A 127 -7.68 13.74 16.47
CA ARG A 127 -6.33 13.48 16.97
C ARG A 127 -5.32 13.33 15.82
N ALA A 128 -5.71 12.69 14.72
CA ALA A 128 -4.88 12.56 13.53
C ALA A 128 -4.60 13.93 12.89
N LYS A 129 -5.60 14.82 12.81
CA LYS A 129 -5.41 16.20 12.33
C LYS A 129 -4.43 16.96 13.23
N GLN A 130 -4.59 16.86 14.55
CA GLN A 130 -3.66 17.47 15.52
C GLN A 130 -2.24 16.93 15.38
N GLN A 131 -2.05 15.66 15.01
CA GLN A 131 -0.73 15.08 14.78
C GLN A 131 0.02 15.72 13.61
N TYR A 132 -0.69 16.19 12.58
CA TYR A 132 -0.08 16.94 11.48
C TYR A 132 0.37 18.34 11.90
N GLU A 133 -0.27 18.93 12.90
CA GLU A 133 0.12 20.22 13.50
C GLU A 133 1.22 20.03 14.57
N ASN A 134 1.18 18.91 15.28
CA ASN A 134 2.10 18.56 16.36
C ASN A 134 2.65 17.13 16.20
N PRO A 135 3.86 16.97 15.61
CA PRO A 135 4.47 15.67 15.36
C PRO A 135 4.79 14.83 16.61
N THR A 136 4.68 15.40 17.83
CA THR A 136 4.87 14.66 19.08
C THR A 136 3.70 13.75 19.42
N ILE A 137 2.51 14.01 18.83
CA ILE A 137 1.34 13.17 19.00
C ILE A 137 1.58 11.88 18.23
N VAL A 138 1.54 10.75 18.94
CA VAL A 138 1.68 9.42 18.36
C VAL A 138 0.36 8.67 18.50
N ILE A 139 -0.08 8.07 17.39
CA ILE A 139 -1.24 7.19 17.33
C ILE A 139 -0.73 5.78 16.99
N PRO A 140 -0.72 4.83 17.93
CA PRO A 140 -0.32 3.46 17.66
C PRO A 140 -1.41 2.74 16.86
N TYR A 141 -1.01 1.71 16.11
CA TYR A 141 -1.94 0.87 15.32
C TYR A 141 -3.07 0.26 16.15
N THR A 142 -2.88 0.03 17.45
CA THR A 142 -3.92 -0.48 18.36
C THR A 142 -5.08 0.47 18.57
N GLN A 143 -4.89 1.78 18.34
CA GLN A 143 -5.95 2.79 18.44
C GLN A 143 -6.77 2.94 17.16
N LEU A 144 -6.44 2.19 16.10
CA LEU A 144 -7.17 2.20 14.84
C LEU A 144 -8.41 1.29 14.83
N GLN A 145 -8.71 0.61 15.94
CA GLN A 145 -9.88 -0.24 16.09
C GLN A 145 -11.20 0.40 15.61
N PRO A 146 -11.48 1.71 15.85
CA PRO A 146 -12.70 2.36 15.36
C PRO A 146 -12.88 2.31 13.83
N LEU A 147 -11.78 2.20 13.07
CA LEU A 147 -11.85 2.04 11.61
C LEU A 147 -12.52 0.71 11.23
N PHE A 148 -12.25 -0.38 11.96
CA PHE A 148 -12.79 -1.69 11.60
C PHE A 148 -14.32 -1.74 11.76
N ASP A 149 -14.80 -1.20 12.88
CA ASP A 149 -16.22 -1.21 13.22
C ASP A 149 -17.03 -0.33 12.26
N HIS A 150 -16.46 0.81 11.87
CA HIS A 150 -17.15 1.80 11.04
C HIS A 150 -17.11 1.46 9.54
N PHE A 151 -15.96 1.06 8.98
CA PHE A 151 -15.83 0.92 7.53
C PHE A 151 -16.64 -0.22 6.93
N ARG A 152 -16.77 -1.36 7.63
CA ARG A 152 -17.58 -2.47 7.10
C ARG A 152 -19.08 -2.21 7.24
N SER A 153 -19.48 -1.49 8.30
CA SER A 153 -20.88 -1.27 8.66
C SER A 153 -21.48 -0.07 7.92
N HIS A 154 -20.67 0.95 7.62
CA HIS A 154 -21.17 2.26 7.14
C HIS A 154 -20.38 2.82 5.94
N LEU A 155 -19.15 2.37 5.69
CA LEU A 155 -18.22 3.01 4.75
C LEU A 155 -17.64 2.05 3.70
N SER A 156 -18.51 1.21 3.11
CA SER A 156 -18.11 0.33 2.01
C SER A 156 -17.76 1.16 0.77
N PRO A 157 -16.58 0.98 0.14
CA PRO A 157 -16.23 1.68 -1.11
C PRO A 157 -17.16 1.37 -2.27
N LEU A 158 -17.97 0.31 -2.17
CA LEU A 158 -19.03 0.00 -3.12
C LEU A 158 -20.10 1.10 -3.19
N ASN A 159 -20.27 1.86 -2.10
CA ASN A 159 -21.26 2.94 -2.00
C ASN A 159 -20.64 4.34 -2.18
N MET A 160 -19.33 4.41 -2.45
CA MET A 160 -18.64 5.67 -2.70
C MET A 160 -18.82 6.10 -4.15
N SER A 161 -19.02 7.39 -4.37
CA SER A 161 -18.98 8.01 -5.68
C SER A 161 -17.58 7.96 -6.30
N HIS A 162 -17.53 8.13 -7.63
CA HIS A 162 -16.27 8.10 -8.37
C HIS A 162 -15.24 9.14 -7.87
N SER A 163 -15.70 10.34 -7.49
CA SER A 163 -14.83 11.40 -6.97
C SER A 163 -14.22 11.02 -5.62
N GLU A 164 -14.99 10.38 -4.73
CA GLU A 164 -14.53 9.92 -3.43
C GLU A 164 -13.52 8.79 -3.56
N LEU A 165 -13.80 7.80 -4.41
CA LEU A 165 -12.84 6.74 -4.74
C LEU A 165 -11.55 7.33 -5.32
N THR A 166 -11.66 8.38 -6.15
CA THR A 166 -10.51 9.06 -6.75
C THR A 166 -9.59 9.66 -5.69
N VAL A 167 -10.13 10.23 -4.59
CA VAL A 167 -9.30 10.75 -3.48
C VAL A 167 -8.48 9.61 -2.85
N LEU A 168 -9.11 8.47 -2.55
CA LEU A 168 -8.40 7.30 -1.99
C LEU A 168 -7.31 6.80 -2.95
N THR A 169 -7.62 6.74 -4.24
CA THR A 169 -6.64 6.31 -5.27
C THR A 169 -5.45 7.25 -5.42
N ARG A 170 -5.69 8.56 -5.24
CA ARG A 170 -4.67 9.61 -5.37
C ARG A 170 -3.71 9.62 -4.21
N TYR A 171 -4.19 9.31 -3.01
CA TYR A 171 -3.38 9.17 -1.81
C TYR A 171 -2.32 8.08 -1.95
N LEU A 172 -2.73 6.89 -2.42
CA LEU A 172 -1.81 5.80 -2.71
C LEU A 172 -0.86 6.13 -3.85
N ASN A 173 -1.20 7.15 -4.65
CA ASN A 173 -0.47 7.59 -5.83
C ASN A 173 -0.25 6.37 -6.73
N PHE A 174 -1.37 5.73 -7.11
CA PHE A 174 -1.35 4.37 -7.62
C PHE A 174 -0.34 4.15 -8.73
N THR A 175 0.57 3.27 -8.38
CA THR A 175 1.39 2.52 -9.29
C THR A 175 0.99 1.07 -9.06
N THR A 176 -0.28 0.74 -9.36
CA THR A 176 -0.71 -0.65 -9.27
C THR A 176 0.17 -1.46 -10.20
N ARG A 177 1.01 -2.34 -9.64
CA ARG A 177 1.60 -3.44 -10.41
C ARG A 177 0.43 -4.09 -11.16
N ARG A 178 0.49 -4.13 -12.49
CA ARG A 178 -0.57 -4.77 -13.27
C ARG A 178 -0.72 -6.20 -12.76
N SER A 179 -1.93 -6.58 -12.36
CA SER A 179 -2.26 -7.97 -12.04
C SER A 179 -1.87 -8.82 -13.24
N ILE A 180 -1.26 -9.97 -12.98
CA ILE A 180 -1.04 -10.96 -14.02
C ILE A 180 -2.44 -11.44 -14.42
N PRO A 181 -2.85 -11.21 -15.67
CA PRO A 181 -4.19 -11.57 -16.05
C PRO A 181 -4.36 -13.09 -16.09
N SER A 182 -5.49 -13.58 -15.59
CA SER A 182 -5.89 -14.98 -15.78
C SER A 182 -6.29 -15.21 -17.24
N ALA A 183 -5.45 -15.94 -17.96
CA ALA A 183 -5.73 -16.85 -19.09
C ALA A 183 -6.40 -16.37 -20.40
N SER A 184 -6.86 -15.12 -20.59
CA SER A 184 -7.45 -14.72 -21.88
C SER A 184 -6.61 -13.73 -22.69
N LEU A 185 -6.32 -14.12 -23.94
CA LEU A 185 -5.47 -13.41 -24.91
C LEU A 185 -5.97 -12.01 -25.33
N ASP A 186 -7.18 -11.60 -24.94
CA ASP A 186 -7.77 -10.29 -25.26
C ASP A 186 -7.27 -9.12 -24.36
N GLN A 187 -6.33 -9.40 -23.45
CA GLN A 187 -5.87 -8.47 -22.41
C GLN A 187 -4.65 -7.60 -22.80
N SER A 188 -4.10 -7.76 -24.00
CA SER A 188 -3.01 -6.89 -24.50
C SER A 188 -3.45 -5.43 -24.66
N ILE A 189 -4.74 -5.18 -24.96
CA ILE A 189 -5.34 -3.84 -25.04
C ILE A 189 -5.61 -3.28 -23.63
N ARG A 190 -6.02 -4.13 -22.67
CA ARG A 190 -6.27 -3.72 -21.27
C ARG A 190 -5.02 -3.28 -20.52
N MET A 191 -3.82 -3.56 -21.04
CA MET A 191 -2.60 -2.99 -20.50
C MET A 191 -2.64 -1.45 -20.49
N PHE A 192 -3.20 -0.82 -21.52
CA PHE A 192 -3.17 0.64 -21.66
C PHE A 192 -4.42 1.35 -21.15
N VAL A 193 -5.48 0.61 -20.82
CA VAL A 193 -6.73 1.18 -20.29
C VAL A 193 -6.61 1.29 -18.76
N PRO A 194 -6.70 2.50 -18.18
CA PRO A 194 -6.66 2.65 -16.73
C PRO A 194 -7.89 1.99 -16.11
N LEU A 195 -7.66 1.05 -15.18
CA LEU A 195 -8.74 0.41 -14.44
C LEU A 195 -9.60 1.45 -13.69
N PRO A 196 -10.91 1.20 -13.51
CA PRO A 196 -11.76 1.99 -12.62
C PRO A 196 -11.17 2.12 -11.20
N PRO A 197 -11.42 3.24 -10.49
CA PRO A 197 -10.91 3.48 -9.14
C PRO A 197 -11.12 2.34 -8.13
N LEU A 198 -12.33 1.77 -8.09
CA LEU A 198 -12.69 0.69 -7.17
C LEU A 198 -11.89 -0.60 -7.47
N GLU A 199 -11.76 -0.97 -8.74
CA GLU A 199 -10.98 -2.13 -9.15
C GLU A 199 -9.50 -1.95 -8.78
N LYS A 200 -8.94 -0.74 -8.95
CA LYS A 200 -7.56 -0.43 -8.53
C LYS A 200 -7.36 -0.61 -7.03
N LEU A 201 -8.27 -0.09 -6.21
CA LEU A 201 -8.22 -0.22 -4.75
C LEU A 201 -8.29 -1.68 -4.31
N THR A 202 -9.22 -2.43 -4.91
CA THR A 202 -9.43 -3.86 -4.61
C THR A 202 -8.20 -4.69 -4.99
N GLN A 203 -7.65 -4.45 -6.18
CA GLN A 203 -6.45 -5.14 -6.66
C GLN A 203 -5.21 -4.79 -5.82
N TRP A 204 -5.07 -3.54 -5.40
CA TRP A 204 -4.00 -3.13 -4.50
C TRP A 204 -4.13 -3.84 -3.14
N ALA A 205 -5.31 -3.85 -2.54
CA ALA A 205 -5.53 -4.52 -1.26
C ALA A 205 -5.24 -6.02 -1.35
N ASP A 206 -5.67 -6.69 -2.43
CA ASP A 206 -5.37 -8.11 -2.67
C ASP A 206 -3.86 -8.36 -2.69
N TRP A 207 -3.13 -7.52 -3.43
CA TRP A 207 -1.68 -7.64 -3.53
C TRP A 207 -0.98 -7.37 -2.19
N ILE A 208 -1.38 -6.33 -1.44
CA ILE A 208 -0.83 -6.03 -0.11
C ILE A 208 -1.10 -7.16 0.87
N VAL A 209 -2.32 -7.72 0.89
CA VAL A 209 -2.67 -8.82 1.80
C VAL A 209 -1.80 -10.04 1.52
N LYS A 210 -1.59 -10.39 0.25
CA LYS A 210 -0.71 -11.49 -0.15
C LYS A 210 0.75 -11.24 0.21
N ASP A 211 1.29 -10.04 -0.06
CA ASP A 211 2.66 -9.69 0.32
C ASP A 211 2.84 -9.67 1.84
N ASP A 212 1.87 -9.15 2.60
CA ASP A 212 1.86 -9.18 4.07
C ASP A 212 1.87 -10.62 4.61
N GLN A 213 1.11 -11.55 3.99
CA GLN A 213 1.14 -12.97 4.36
C GLN A 213 2.52 -13.58 4.12
N LEU A 214 3.13 -13.32 2.96
CA LEU A 214 4.47 -13.81 2.64
C LEU A 214 5.52 -13.27 3.62
N ILE A 215 5.50 -11.95 3.90
CA ILE A 215 6.43 -11.33 4.85
C ILE A 215 6.22 -11.87 6.27
N ARG A 216 4.98 -12.12 6.70
CA ARG A 216 4.73 -12.75 8.01
C ARG A 216 5.32 -14.16 8.09
N HIS A 217 5.29 -14.92 7.00
CA HIS A 217 5.83 -16.28 6.96
C HIS A 217 7.36 -16.29 7.06
N VAL A 218 8.06 -15.43 6.32
CA VAL A 218 9.53 -15.36 6.32
C VAL A 218 10.12 -14.49 7.43
N GLY A 219 9.34 -13.54 7.95
CA GLY A 219 9.70 -12.58 8.97
C GLY A 219 10.34 -11.30 8.42
N VAL A 220 10.04 -10.14 9.03
CA VAL A 220 10.60 -8.83 8.62
C VAL A 220 12.14 -8.79 8.65
N LYS A 221 12.76 -9.59 9.50
CA LYS A 221 14.23 -9.67 9.60
C LYS A 221 14.90 -10.26 8.35
N SER A 222 14.16 -11.04 7.54
CA SER A 222 14.71 -11.62 6.31
C SER A 222 14.78 -10.61 5.16
N LEU A 223 14.08 -9.48 5.28
CA LEU A 223 14.07 -8.43 4.26
C LEU A 223 15.34 -7.59 4.35
N ASN A 224 15.90 -7.21 3.22
CA ASN A 224 16.95 -6.18 3.18
C ASN A 224 16.37 -4.76 3.38
N ASP A 225 17.23 -3.77 3.59
CA ASP A 225 16.82 -2.41 3.94
C ASP A 225 15.99 -1.72 2.84
N TYR A 226 16.31 -2.04 1.58
CA TYR A 226 15.56 -1.57 0.43
C TYR A 226 14.15 -2.19 0.40
N GLU A 227 14.03 -3.50 0.61
CA GLU A 227 12.75 -4.21 0.65
C GLU A 227 11.84 -3.70 1.77
N VAL A 228 12.38 -3.39 2.95
CA VAL A 228 11.61 -2.80 4.05
C VAL A 228 11.05 -1.44 3.64
N THR A 229 11.88 -0.59 3.05
CA THR A 229 11.48 0.75 2.62
C THR A 229 10.44 0.69 1.50
N MET A 230 10.63 -0.21 0.53
CA MET A 230 9.68 -0.43 -0.56
C MET A 230 8.36 -1.02 -0.07
N ALA A 231 8.39 -1.98 0.84
CA ALA A 231 7.19 -2.57 1.42
C ALA A 231 6.31 -1.47 2.07
N LEU A 232 6.91 -0.60 2.89
CA LEU A 232 6.21 0.54 3.49
C LEU A 232 5.77 1.58 2.45
N TYR A 233 6.60 1.85 1.45
CA TYR A 233 6.25 2.75 0.35
C TYR A 233 5.00 2.26 -0.39
N GLU A 234 4.94 1.00 -0.78
CA GLU A 234 3.81 0.41 -1.52
C GLU A 234 2.53 0.32 -0.66
N ARG A 235 2.68 0.26 0.67
CA ARG A 235 1.58 0.32 1.66
C ARG A 235 1.03 1.73 1.89
N GLY A 236 1.67 2.77 1.36
CA GLY A 236 1.23 4.15 1.54
C GLY A 236 1.84 4.87 2.74
N TYR A 237 2.88 4.32 3.38
CA TYR A 237 3.51 4.95 4.55
C TYR A 237 4.09 6.33 4.24
N ILE A 238 3.95 7.26 5.19
CA ILE A 238 4.34 8.66 5.05
C ILE A 238 5.80 8.87 5.50
N HIS A 239 6.24 8.28 6.61
CA HIS A 239 7.54 8.61 7.24
C HIS A 239 8.70 7.74 6.76
N LEU A 240 8.88 7.65 5.44
CA LEU A 240 9.89 6.79 4.81
C LEU A 240 11.36 7.23 5.03
N LYS A 241 11.58 8.34 5.75
CA LYS A 241 12.91 8.87 6.08
C LYS A 241 13.42 8.45 7.46
N GLN A 242 12.64 7.69 8.23
CA GLN A 242 13.07 7.18 9.52
C GLN A 242 14.24 6.20 9.38
N SER A 243 14.88 5.88 10.51
CA SER A 243 15.95 4.89 10.52
C SER A 243 15.43 3.52 10.08
N ILE A 244 16.28 2.71 9.45
CA ILE A 244 15.90 1.34 9.04
C ILE A 244 15.32 0.51 10.21
N PRO A 245 15.89 0.54 11.44
CA PRO A 245 15.29 -0.12 12.60
C PRO A 245 13.83 0.32 12.87
N ASP A 246 13.56 1.62 12.79
CA ASP A 246 12.20 2.16 13.00
C ASP A 246 11.24 1.71 11.90
N LEU A 247 11.71 1.72 10.64
CA LEU A 247 10.94 1.23 9.51
C LEU A 247 10.61 -0.27 9.67
N ARG A 248 11.55 -1.10 10.14
CA ARG A 248 11.30 -2.52 10.43
C ARG A 248 10.26 -2.71 11.54
N ASN A 249 10.33 -1.90 12.60
CA ASN A 249 9.36 -1.93 13.69
C ASN A 249 7.97 -1.51 13.21
N THR A 250 7.88 -0.46 12.39
CA THR A 250 6.64 0.00 11.77
C THR A 250 6.05 -1.06 10.85
N LEU A 251 6.85 -1.68 9.98
CA LEU A 251 6.39 -2.76 9.11
C LEU A 251 5.87 -3.95 9.95
N THR A 252 6.54 -4.27 11.06
CA THR A 252 6.09 -5.33 11.97
C THR A 252 4.72 -5.02 12.58
N ALA A 253 4.45 -3.79 13.02
CA ALA A 253 3.09 -3.47 13.50
C ALA A 253 2.07 -3.37 12.40
N TRP A 254 2.43 -2.86 11.22
CA TRP A 254 1.55 -2.90 10.06
C TRP A 254 1.07 -4.32 9.78
N LEU A 255 1.99 -5.29 9.76
CA LEU A 255 1.65 -6.70 9.51
C LEU A 255 0.74 -7.29 10.60
N LYS A 256 0.84 -6.83 11.85
CA LYS A 256 -0.10 -7.22 12.91
C LYS A 256 -1.47 -6.58 12.69
N PHE A 257 -1.49 -5.28 12.40
CA PHE A 257 -2.71 -4.52 12.12
C PHE A 257 -3.48 -5.10 10.94
N SER A 258 -2.81 -5.38 9.81
CA SER A 258 -3.45 -5.93 8.62
C SER A 258 -3.95 -7.36 8.84
N ASP A 259 -3.28 -8.17 9.66
CA ASP A 259 -3.78 -9.49 10.02
C ASP A 259 -5.05 -9.40 10.87
N VAL A 260 -5.06 -8.52 11.89
CA VAL A 260 -6.23 -8.30 12.75
C VAL A 260 -7.42 -7.79 11.93
N ALA A 261 -7.20 -6.81 11.05
CA ALA A 261 -8.25 -6.26 10.19
C ALA A 261 -8.83 -7.34 9.26
N LEU A 262 -7.97 -8.17 8.65
CA LEU A 262 -8.41 -9.26 7.79
C LEU A 262 -9.20 -10.33 8.58
N GLN A 263 -8.71 -10.73 9.74
CA GLN A 263 -9.40 -11.71 10.60
C GLN A 263 -10.75 -11.19 11.08
N TYR A 264 -10.85 -9.90 11.40
CA TYR A 264 -12.11 -9.26 11.78
C TYR A 264 -13.15 -9.37 10.66
N LEU A 265 -12.76 -9.07 9.41
CA LEU A 265 -13.65 -9.17 8.25
C LEU A 265 -14.08 -10.62 7.98
N ILE A 266 -13.14 -11.57 8.01
CA ILE A 266 -13.43 -13.00 7.80
C ILE A 266 -14.35 -13.56 8.89
N LYS A 267 -14.04 -13.32 10.17
CA LYS A 267 -14.81 -13.85 11.31
C LYS A 267 -16.27 -13.39 11.25
N ARG A 268 -16.48 -12.12 10.94
CA ARG A 268 -17.83 -11.55 10.82
C ARG A 268 -18.60 -12.17 9.65
N ARG A 269 -17.97 -12.35 8.49
CA ARG A 269 -18.58 -13.04 7.36
C ARG A 269 -18.98 -14.47 7.71
N VAL A 270 -18.10 -15.24 8.36
CA VAL A 270 -18.41 -16.61 8.79
C VAL A 270 -19.61 -16.62 9.74
N SER A 271 -19.71 -15.63 10.65
CA SER A 271 -20.89 -15.49 11.52
C SER A 271 -22.16 -15.09 10.77
N GLU A 272 -22.06 -14.30 9.70
CA GLU A 272 -23.20 -13.86 8.89
C GLU A 272 -23.67 -14.94 7.89
N SER A 273 -22.75 -15.75 7.35
CA SER A 273 -23.05 -16.78 6.34
C SER A 273 -23.42 -18.14 6.92
N GLY A 274 -23.11 -18.41 8.19
CA GLY A 274 -23.36 -19.70 8.84
C GLY A 274 -22.55 -20.87 8.26
N LEU A 275 -21.63 -20.62 7.32
CA LEU A 275 -20.82 -21.63 6.63
C LEU A 275 -19.36 -21.57 7.11
N ALA A 276 -18.72 -22.74 7.27
CA ALA A 276 -17.30 -22.83 7.56
C ALA A 276 -16.48 -22.46 6.32
N VAL A 277 -16.10 -21.18 6.19
CA VAL A 277 -15.27 -20.71 5.08
C VAL A 277 -13.79 -20.80 5.46
N SER A 278 -13.02 -21.60 4.70
CA SER A 278 -11.55 -21.67 4.84
C SER A 278 -10.90 -20.34 4.46
N ARG A 279 -9.83 -19.93 5.16
CA ARG A 279 -9.13 -18.63 5.01
C ARG A 279 -8.78 -18.26 3.55
N ASP A 280 -8.45 -19.25 2.71
CA ASP A 280 -8.00 -19.04 1.33
C ASP A 280 -9.15 -18.85 0.31
N ASN A 281 -10.35 -19.34 0.63
CA ASN A 281 -11.57 -19.11 -0.15
C ASN A 281 -12.43 -17.96 0.43
N ALA A 282 -11.98 -17.31 1.51
CA ALA A 282 -12.80 -16.42 2.33
C ALA A 282 -12.82 -14.95 1.91
N ILE A 283 -11.83 -14.48 1.14
CA ILE A 283 -11.68 -13.06 0.85
C ILE A 283 -12.46 -12.72 -0.43
N ALA A 284 -13.69 -12.19 -0.31
CA ALA A 284 -14.40 -11.70 -1.50
C ALA A 284 -13.95 -10.27 -1.85
N PRO A 285 -14.20 -9.81 -3.09
CA PRO A 285 -13.84 -8.46 -3.54
C PRO A 285 -14.35 -7.34 -2.62
N GLU A 286 -15.51 -7.53 -1.99
CA GLU A 286 -16.10 -6.58 -1.06
C GLU A 286 -15.26 -6.39 0.21
N ASP A 287 -14.71 -7.48 0.76
CA ASP A 287 -13.83 -7.40 1.94
C ASP A 287 -12.51 -6.73 1.56
N LEU A 288 -12.01 -6.97 0.34
CA LEU A 288 -10.81 -6.30 -0.17
C LEU A 288 -11.04 -4.81 -0.36
N ALA A 289 -12.21 -4.40 -0.83
CA ALA A 289 -12.55 -2.98 -0.94
C ALA A 289 -12.56 -2.33 0.45
N VAL A 290 -13.24 -2.94 1.44
CA VAL A 290 -13.27 -2.44 2.82
C VAL A 290 -11.86 -2.42 3.44
N MET A 291 -11.08 -3.48 3.21
CA MET A 291 -9.69 -3.56 3.63
C MET A 291 -8.85 -2.42 3.03
N ALA A 292 -9.04 -2.11 1.75
CA ALA A 292 -8.33 -1.02 1.09
C ALA A 292 -8.53 0.30 1.83
N SER A 293 -9.78 0.59 2.18
CA SER A 293 -10.14 1.82 2.88
C SER A 293 -9.63 1.87 4.31
N ILE A 294 -9.70 0.77 5.07
CA ILE A 294 -9.11 0.65 6.41
C ILE A 294 -7.60 0.90 6.36
N MET A 295 -6.91 0.27 5.40
CA MET A 295 -5.46 0.41 5.21
C MET A 295 -5.07 1.85 4.85
N ILE A 296 -5.78 2.47 3.90
CA ILE A 296 -5.52 3.86 3.49
C ILE A 296 -5.79 4.81 4.66
N ALA A 297 -6.90 4.64 5.37
CA ALA A 297 -7.23 5.44 6.54
C ALA A 297 -6.17 5.28 7.64
N GLY A 298 -5.72 4.05 7.91
CA GLY A 298 -4.68 3.77 8.90
C GLY A 298 -3.30 4.30 8.53
N GLN A 299 -3.03 4.60 7.26
CA GLN A 299 -1.80 5.24 6.81
C GLN A 299 -1.91 6.77 6.77
N ALA A 300 -3.09 7.29 6.42
CA ALA A 300 -3.39 8.72 6.49
C ALA A 300 -3.47 9.22 7.93
N ILE A 301 -3.89 8.37 8.87
CA ILE A 301 -3.65 8.59 10.30
C ILE A 301 -2.21 8.16 10.54
N VAL A 302 -1.27 9.11 10.55
CA VAL A 302 0.18 8.86 10.69
C VAL A 302 0.45 7.92 11.87
N THR A 303 0.49 6.62 11.57
CA THR A 303 0.68 5.62 12.60
C THR A 303 2.18 5.42 12.76
N SER A 304 2.67 5.62 13.97
CA SER A 304 4.04 5.31 14.30
C SER A 304 4.05 4.39 15.51
N ASN A 305 4.93 3.40 15.46
CA ASN A 305 5.33 2.63 16.64
C ASN A 305 6.37 3.39 17.49
N ALA A 306 6.67 4.64 17.15
CA ALA A 306 7.70 5.40 17.85
C ALA A 306 7.13 5.86 19.20
N TYR A 307 7.14 4.97 20.18
CA TYR A 307 7.64 5.21 21.53
C TYR A 307 7.81 3.85 22.25
N SER A 308 9.00 3.28 22.15
CA SER A 308 9.61 2.64 23.31
C SER A 308 11.13 2.87 23.26
N ILE A 309 11.62 3.63 24.25
CA ILE A 309 13.01 3.80 24.69
C ILE A 309 13.81 4.88 23.91
N ALA A 310 13.79 6.12 24.42
CA ALA A 310 14.98 6.86 24.87
C ALA A 310 14.75 8.39 24.97
N HIS A 311 14.10 8.81 26.06
CA HIS A 311 14.61 9.94 26.86
C HIS A 311 15.61 9.43 27.92
N ALA A 312 16.29 8.32 27.61
CA ALA A 312 17.38 7.76 28.40
C ALA A 312 18.73 8.14 27.78
N THR A 313 18.91 9.42 27.46
CA THR A 313 20.21 10.10 27.30
C THR A 313 19.92 11.60 27.13
N LEU A 314 19.60 12.26 28.23
CA LEU A 314 20.07 13.62 28.45
C LEU A 314 21.13 13.51 29.55
N SER A 315 22.36 13.30 29.09
CA SER A 315 23.58 13.81 29.73
C SER A 315 23.71 15.28 29.40
#